data_AF-A0A1F1ZMI8-F1
#
_entry.id   AF-A0A1F1ZMI8-F1
#
_cell.length_a   1.000
_cell.length_b   1.000
_cell.length_c   1.000
_cell.angle_alpha   90.00
_cell.angle_beta   90.00
_cell.angle_gamma   90.00
#
_symmetry.space_group_name_H-M   'P 1'
#
loop_
_entity.id
_entity.type
_entity.pdbx_description
1 polymer ?
#
loop_
_entity_poly.entity_id
_entity_poly.type
_entity_poly.pdbx_seq_one_letter_code
_entity_poly.pdbx_strand_id
1 'polypeptide(L)'
;MYQPLSVPDEHALAEVVVDLSAIRANVSLFVDAASSAEVMTVVKADAYNHGAVSVARACLEGGATQLGTATVGEALCLREAGVTAPITAWMWIPGEDLSAAVRAGITIGVPSLAHAESLVALAQRMAAEQSSGVTAGVEQPANPAAGAEQAGSAAGAEQTGSAAGSNRVVSPNQPIPITLMADTGLSRSGITPDQWTAVVELIAQHRDLLDVKGVMSHLASADDSARAAFTDVQNRRFHQAIEVCREHGIHPETNHIANTPAALTRPDLHHQMVRPGVGIYGIDPVVGGSGGNAAQLRPAITFRAKVITTKVIRTGESVSYGGTWTATRDTRTAVVAAGYADGVPRSASGNFQVGIGGKLYPQIGRVCMDQIVVNLGDAHEPTEVEPGQWATIFGEGGISASELAAAAGTIDYEILTMPRGARVRRRWVGEEREQLSLAYNNGHATVPTPDDMREVGRRIGGQLDAGTVVVLTGPLGAGKTTLTQGIAGGLGVKGRVQSPTFTIVRTHKPGAEDRPGMLHMDAYRLLGADVSDGVEPGRHANREDVLDALEALDIDADLDRAVIVAEWGRGVVEELSNKVLDIEIDRAGDERIVRWEWR
;
A
#
# COMPACT_ATOMS: atom_id res chain seq x y z
N MET A 1 18.48 -19.86 4.95
CA MET A 1 17.53 -18.82 4.52
C MET A 1 17.77 -18.61 3.03
N TYR A 2 16.88 -19.05 2.15
CA TYR A 2 17.01 -18.77 0.72
C TYR A 2 16.65 -17.30 0.53
N GLN A 3 17.65 -16.46 0.27
CA GLN A 3 17.39 -15.10 -0.20
C GLN A 3 17.17 -15.20 -1.72
N PRO A 4 15.98 -14.83 -2.23
CA PRO A 4 15.77 -14.79 -3.66
C PRO A 4 16.80 -13.84 -4.30
N LEU A 5 17.33 -14.23 -5.46
CA LEU A 5 18.28 -13.41 -6.22
C LEU A 5 17.60 -12.10 -6.63
N SER A 6 17.96 -10.97 -6.00
CA SER A 6 17.42 -9.66 -6.41
C SER A 6 18.03 -9.24 -7.75
N VAL A 7 17.20 -9.08 -8.78
CA VAL A 7 17.62 -8.48 -10.06
C VAL A 7 17.62 -6.96 -9.90
N PRO A 8 18.73 -6.25 -10.18
CA PRO A 8 18.74 -4.78 -10.17
C PRO A 8 17.69 -4.20 -11.14
N ASP A 9 17.09 -3.08 -10.77
CA ASP A 9 15.96 -2.48 -11.49
C ASP A 9 16.29 -2.15 -12.96
N GLU A 10 17.51 -1.72 -13.24
CA GLU A 10 18.02 -1.41 -14.58
C GLU A 10 18.15 -2.64 -15.49
N HIS A 11 18.15 -3.84 -14.90
CA HIS A 11 18.24 -5.13 -15.60
C HIS A 11 16.90 -5.89 -15.62
N ALA A 12 15.81 -5.30 -15.11
CA ALA A 12 14.50 -5.93 -15.12
C ALA A 12 13.96 -6.07 -16.56
N LEU A 13 13.79 -7.31 -17.02
CA LEU A 13 13.22 -7.64 -18.33
C LEU A 13 11.73 -7.93 -18.29
N ALA A 14 11.15 -8.16 -17.12
CA ALA A 14 9.72 -8.36 -16.91
C ALA A 14 9.26 -7.51 -15.73
N GLU A 15 8.08 -6.93 -15.84
CA GLU A 15 7.47 -6.17 -14.75
C GLU A 15 5.96 -6.35 -14.66
N VAL A 16 5.47 -6.15 -13.45
CA VAL A 16 4.07 -5.97 -13.10
C VAL A 16 3.87 -4.51 -12.71
N VAL A 17 2.96 -3.84 -13.40
CA VAL A 17 2.53 -2.46 -13.10
C VAL A 17 1.18 -2.50 -12.41
N VAL A 18 1.08 -1.92 -11.22
CA VAL A 18 -0.13 -1.91 -10.39
C VAL A 18 -0.68 -0.49 -10.27
N ASP A 19 -1.91 -0.26 -10.73
CA ASP A 19 -2.61 1.03 -10.63
C ASP A 19 -3.41 1.10 -9.32
N LEU A 20 -2.89 1.84 -8.34
CA LEU A 20 -3.53 2.04 -7.04
C LEU A 20 -4.75 2.96 -7.13
N SER A 21 -4.87 3.80 -8.16
CA SER A 21 -6.08 4.60 -8.38
C SER A 21 -7.25 3.71 -8.81
N ALA A 22 -6.98 2.66 -9.59
CA ALA A 22 -7.98 1.64 -9.92
C ALA A 22 -8.40 0.87 -8.66
N ILE A 23 -7.45 0.49 -7.79
CA ILE A 23 -7.77 -0.14 -6.50
C ILE A 23 -8.70 0.75 -5.66
N ARG A 24 -8.36 2.04 -5.45
CA ARG A 24 -9.20 2.98 -4.69
C ARG A 24 -10.59 3.07 -5.27
N ALA A 25 -10.70 3.32 -6.58
CA ALA A 25 -11.98 3.44 -7.27
C ALA A 25 -12.83 2.16 -7.14
N ASN A 26 -12.22 0.99 -7.33
CA ASN A 26 -12.92 -0.29 -7.18
C ASN A 26 -13.42 -0.50 -5.75
N VAL A 27 -12.62 -0.16 -4.73
CA VAL A 27 -13.03 -0.27 -3.33
C VAL A 27 -14.20 0.66 -3.02
N SER A 28 -14.18 1.90 -3.51
CA SER A 28 -15.30 2.83 -3.32
C SER A 28 -16.61 2.30 -3.92
N LEU A 29 -16.56 1.59 -5.05
CA LEU A 29 -17.75 0.91 -5.60
C LEU A 29 -18.33 -0.15 -4.65
N PHE A 30 -17.48 -0.87 -3.91
CA PHE A 30 -17.95 -1.82 -2.89
C PHE A 30 -18.48 -1.14 -1.65
N VAL A 31 -17.88 -0.01 -1.24
CA VAL A 31 -18.40 0.82 -0.14
C VAL A 31 -19.80 1.33 -0.47
N ASP A 32 -19.99 1.87 -1.68
CA ASP A 32 -21.29 2.34 -2.15
C ASP A 32 -22.31 1.19 -2.25
N ALA A 33 -21.89 0.02 -2.74
CA ALA A 33 -22.76 -1.16 -2.87
C ALA A 33 -23.14 -1.77 -1.52
N ALA A 34 -22.23 -1.76 -0.53
CA ALA A 34 -22.42 -2.37 0.78
C ALA A 34 -23.46 -1.63 1.67
N SER A 35 -23.97 -0.49 1.22
CA SER A 35 -24.96 0.33 1.95
C SER A 35 -24.46 0.69 3.36
N SER A 36 -25.02 0.08 4.42
CA SER A 36 -24.60 0.31 5.81
C SER A 36 -23.60 -0.72 6.34
N ALA A 37 -23.26 -1.75 5.55
CA ALA A 37 -22.30 -2.78 5.94
C ALA A 37 -20.86 -2.27 5.78
N GLU A 38 -20.00 -2.71 6.68
CA GLU A 38 -18.56 -2.48 6.57
C GLU A 38 -17.94 -3.22 5.38
N VAL A 39 -16.77 -2.77 4.93
CA VAL A 39 -16.02 -3.40 3.84
C VAL A 39 -14.67 -3.89 4.36
N MET A 40 -14.51 -5.21 4.40
CA MET A 40 -13.21 -5.86 4.64
C MET A 40 -12.59 -6.30 3.31
N THR A 41 -11.61 -5.54 2.83
CA THR A 41 -10.92 -5.90 1.59
C THR A 41 -9.92 -7.03 1.82
N VAL A 42 -9.94 -8.04 0.95
CA VAL A 42 -9.09 -9.23 1.10
C VAL A 42 -7.76 -9.05 0.36
N VAL A 43 -6.67 -8.95 1.12
CA VAL A 43 -5.30 -8.67 0.64
C VAL A 43 -4.32 -9.85 0.83
N LYS A 44 -4.87 -11.06 0.96
CA LYS A 44 -4.09 -12.31 1.02
C LYS A 44 -3.26 -12.56 -0.25
N ALA A 45 -2.28 -13.45 -0.15
CA ALA A 45 -1.37 -13.83 -1.23
C ALA A 45 -0.69 -12.61 -1.88
N ASP A 46 -0.09 -11.76 -1.04
CA ASP A 46 0.53 -10.49 -1.43
C ASP A 46 -0.44 -9.58 -2.22
N ALA A 47 -1.68 -9.46 -1.72
CA ALA A 47 -2.81 -8.81 -2.40
C ALA A 47 -3.03 -9.35 -3.81
N TYR A 48 -3.18 -10.67 -3.95
CA TYR A 48 -3.31 -11.33 -5.25
C TYR A 48 -2.15 -10.95 -6.17
N ASN A 49 -0.93 -10.87 -5.60
CA ASN A 49 0.31 -10.47 -6.25
C ASN A 49 0.40 -8.98 -6.68
N HIS A 50 -0.52 -8.13 -6.24
CA HIS A 50 -0.49 -6.68 -6.49
C HIS A 50 0.38 -5.92 -5.47
N GLY A 51 0.88 -6.59 -4.42
CA GLY A 51 1.69 -5.99 -3.37
C GLY A 51 0.86 -5.58 -2.16
N ALA A 52 0.87 -6.40 -1.12
CA ALA A 52 -0.05 -6.29 0.02
C ALA A 52 0.01 -4.95 0.75
N VAL A 53 1.20 -4.40 0.98
CA VAL A 53 1.34 -3.15 1.75
C VAL A 53 0.74 -1.96 1.00
N SER A 54 1.12 -1.76 -0.26
CA SER A 54 0.63 -0.64 -1.07
C SER A 54 -0.87 -0.77 -1.36
N VAL A 55 -1.33 -1.99 -1.65
CA VAL A 55 -2.77 -2.24 -1.85
C VAL A 55 -3.55 -2.04 -0.56
N ALA A 56 -3.07 -2.51 0.59
CA ALA A 56 -3.76 -2.31 1.87
C ALA A 56 -4.00 -0.82 2.14
N ARG A 57 -3.00 0.04 1.89
CA ARG A 57 -3.15 1.50 2.02
C ARG A 57 -4.18 2.05 1.04
N ALA A 58 -4.08 1.69 -0.23
CA ALA A 58 -5.05 2.10 -1.25
C ALA A 58 -6.48 1.61 -0.92
N CYS A 59 -6.64 0.42 -0.36
CA CYS A 59 -7.95 -0.06 0.06
C CYS A 59 -8.54 0.79 1.20
N LEU A 60 -7.74 1.13 2.20
CA LEU A 60 -8.19 2.00 3.30
C LEU A 60 -8.52 3.41 2.79
N GLU A 61 -7.71 3.97 1.90
CA GLU A 61 -7.99 5.25 1.22
C GLU A 61 -9.28 5.20 0.39
N GLY A 62 -9.58 4.06 -0.23
CA GLY A 62 -10.82 3.82 -0.98
C GLY A 62 -12.07 3.64 -0.10
N GLY A 63 -11.92 3.61 1.23
CA GLY A 63 -13.01 3.52 2.20
C GLY A 63 -13.20 2.16 2.87
N ALA A 64 -12.29 1.19 2.65
CA ALA A 64 -12.32 -0.06 3.41
C ALA A 64 -12.11 0.22 4.91
N THR A 65 -12.90 -0.43 5.77
CA THR A 65 -12.79 -0.28 7.22
C THR A 65 -11.90 -1.34 7.85
N GLN A 66 -11.72 -2.48 7.18
CA GLN A 66 -10.93 -3.61 7.66
C GLN A 66 -10.16 -4.30 6.53
N LEU A 67 -9.17 -5.11 6.89
CA LEU A 67 -8.41 -5.95 5.96
C LEU A 67 -8.49 -7.43 6.34
N GLY A 68 -8.51 -8.30 5.35
CA GLY A 68 -8.48 -9.75 5.55
C GLY A 68 -7.25 -10.39 4.90
N THR A 69 -6.51 -11.20 5.65
CA THR A 69 -5.38 -12.01 5.16
C THR A 69 -5.68 -13.50 5.31
N ALA A 70 -4.97 -14.35 4.56
CA ALA A 70 -5.10 -15.78 4.75
C ALA A 70 -4.35 -16.19 6.01
N THR A 71 -3.05 -15.91 6.06
CA THR A 71 -2.18 -16.37 7.15
C THR A 71 -1.95 -15.29 8.20
N VAL A 72 -1.59 -15.75 9.40
CA VAL A 72 -1.13 -14.87 10.48
C VAL A 72 0.15 -14.13 10.10
N GLY A 73 1.06 -14.79 9.37
CA GLY A 73 2.30 -14.16 8.87
C GLY A 73 2.03 -12.97 7.95
N GLU A 74 1.08 -13.08 7.02
CA GLU A 74 0.68 -11.95 6.17
C GLU A 74 0.15 -10.77 6.99
N ALA A 75 -0.66 -11.04 8.02
CA ALA A 75 -1.20 -10.01 8.91
C ALA A 75 -0.09 -9.30 9.71
N LEU A 76 0.89 -10.05 10.20
CA LEU A 76 2.04 -9.49 10.92
C LEU A 76 2.91 -8.62 9.98
N CYS A 77 3.15 -9.04 8.74
CA CYS A 77 3.86 -8.21 7.76
C CYS A 77 3.15 -6.86 7.52
N LEU A 78 1.82 -6.84 7.48
CA LEU A 78 1.06 -5.58 7.36
C LEU A 78 1.22 -4.69 8.60
N ARG A 79 1.21 -5.29 9.79
CA ARG A 79 1.45 -4.57 11.06
C ARG A 79 2.85 -3.97 11.12
N GLU A 80 3.87 -4.74 10.76
CA GLU A 80 5.26 -4.28 10.67
C GLU A 80 5.41 -3.13 9.66
N ALA A 81 4.63 -3.15 8.58
CA ALA A 81 4.57 -2.06 7.59
C ALA A 81 3.74 -0.83 8.03
N GLY A 82 3.29 -0.80 9.28
CA GLY A 82 2.59 0.34 9.91
C GLY A 82 1.08 0.39 9.67
N VAL A 83 0.45 -0.68 9.18
CA VAL A 83 -1.00 -0.72 9.00
C VAL A 83 -1.68 -0.84 10.37
N THR A 84 -2.54 0.12 10.72
CA THR A 84 -3.22 0.21 12.02
C THR A 84 -4.70 -0.21 11.99
N ALA A 85 -5.31 -0.30 10.81
CA ALA A 85 -6.70 -0.74 10.65
C ALA A 85 -6.93 -2.17 11.19
N PRO A 86 -8.15 -2.56 11.56
CA PRO A 86 -8.45 -3.94 11.95
C PRO A 86 -8.04 -4.95 10.86
N ILE A 87 -7.38 -6.03 11.27
CA ILE A 87 -6.95 -7.12 10.40
C ILE A 87 -7.47 -8.44 10.97
N THR A 88 -8.10 -9.24 10.11
CA THR A 88 -8.51 -10.61 10.44
C THR A 88 -7.68 -11.61 9.63
N ALA A 89 -7.11 -12.61 10.31
CA ALA A 89 -6.37 -13.72 9.71
C ALA A 89 -7.01 -15.05 10.14
N TRP A 90 -7.11 -16.02 9.23
CA TRP A 90 -7.93 -17.22 9.47
C TRP A 90 -7.26 -18.57 9.17
N MET A 91 -6.00 -18.57 8.72
CA MET A 91 -5.21 -19.80 8.50
C MET A 91 -4.03 -19.86 9.47
N TRP A 92 -4.10 -20.86 10.35
CA TRP A 92 -3.12 -21.23 11.36
C TRP A 92 -3.40 -22.68 11.78
N ILE A 93 -2.52 -23.30 12.57
CA ILE A 93 -2.72 -24.69 13.04
C ILE A 93 -2.86 -24.77 14.57
N PRO A 94 -3.63 -25.73 15.11
CA PRO A 94 -3.71 -25.94 16.57
C PRO A 94 -2.31 -26.11 17.18
N GLY A 95 -2.06 -25.43 18.29
CA GLY A 95 -0.75 -25.39 18.97
C GLY A 95 0.28 -24.40 18.40
N GLU A 96 0.00 -23.70 17.31
CA GLU A 96 0.84 -22.60 16.82
C GLU A 96 0.92 -21.45 17.85
N ASP A 97 2.10 -20.87 18.06
CA ASP A 97 2.23 -19.73 18.98
C ASP A 97 1.75 -18.43 18.32
N LEU A 98 0.52 -18.04 18.62
CA LEU A 98 -0.09 -16.81 18.09
C LEU A 98 0.17 -15.57 18.96
N SER A 99 1.04 -15.65 19.98
CA SER A 99 1.27 -14.56 20.93
C SER A 99 1.63 -13.23 20.25
N ALA A 100 2.41 -13.27 19.16
CA ALA A 100 2.77 -12.07 18.39
C ALA A 100 1.55 -11.45 17.70
N ALA A 101 0.67 -12.27 17.12
CA ALA A 101 -0.55 -11.83 16.45
C ALA A 101 -1.55 -11.23 17.45
N VAL A 102 -1.70 -11.85 18.63
CA VAL A 102 -2.54 -11.33 19.71
C VAL A 102 -2.06 -9.97 20.18
N ARG A 103 -0.74 -9.82 20.44
CA ARG A 103 -0.15 -8.52 20.82
C ARG A 103 -0.31 -7.45 19.73
N ALA A 104 -0.25 -7.86 18.47
CA ALA A 104 -0.45 -6.97 17.32
C ALA A 104 -1.93 -6.67 17.03
N GLY A 105 -2.87 -7.15 17.85
CA GLY A 105 -4.30 -6.90 17.68
C GLY A 105 -4.86 -7.47 16.38
N ILE A 106 -4.43 -8.68 16.00
CA ILE A 106 -4.99 -9.44 14.88
C ILE A 106 -6.20 -10.23 15.38
N THR A 107 -7.34 -10.11 14.70
CA THR A 107 -8.51 -10.95 14.95
C THR A 107 -8.27 -12.34 14.37
N ILE A 108 -8.41 -13.39 15.19
CA ILE A 108 -8.10 -14.76 14.80
C ILE A 108 -9.36 -15.52 14.36
N GLY A 109 -9.34 -16.09 13.17
CA GLY A 109 -10.39 -16.99 12.69
C GLY A 109 -10.35 -18.35 13.39
N VAL A 110 -11.50 -18.86 13.82
CA VAL A 110 -11.63 -20.15 14.53
C VAL A 110 -12.42 -21.14 13.68
N PRO A 111 -11.75 -22.08 12.98
CA PRO A 111 -12.39 -23.02 12.07
C PRO A 111 -12.74 -24.38 12.66
N SER A 112 -12.38 -24.70 13.91
CA SER A 112 -12.78 -25.96 14.55
C SER A 112 -12.64 -25.92 16.07
N LEU A 113 -13.15 -26.96 16.75
CA LEU A 113 -12.98 -27.15 18.19
C LEU A 113 -11.51 -27.13 18.64
N ALA A 114 -10.64 -27.86 17.93
CA ALA A 114 -9.21 -27.90 18.26
C ALA A 114 -8.52 -26.52 18.19
N HIS A 115 -8.99 -25.64 17.30
CA HIS A 115 -8.53 -24.25 17.24
C HIS A 115 -9.05 -23.44 18.42
N ALA A 116 -10.32 -23.60 18.81
CA ALA A 116 -10.87 -22.95 19.98
C ALA A 116 -10.12 -23.36 21.27
N GLU A 117 -9.88 -24.67 21.47
CA GLU A 117 -9.09 -25.21 22.58
C GLU A 117 -7.67 -24.64 22.60
N SER A 118 -7.01 -24.56 21.44
CA SER A 118 -5.67 -23.99 21.34
C SER A 118 -5.61 -22.51 21.72
N LEU A 119 -6.64 -21.73 21.34
CA LEU A 119 -6.71 -20.31 21.72
C LEU A 119 -7.02 -20.11 23.20
N VAL A 120 -7.86 -20.95 23.80
CA VAL A 120 -8.08 -20.94 25.26
C VAL A 120 -6.76 -21.23 25.99
N ALA A 121 -6.04 -22.28 25.58
CA ALA A 121 -4.75 -22.62 26.18
C ALA A 121 -3.71 -21.50 26.01
N LEU A 122 -3.66 -20.86 24.85
CA LEU A 122 -2.81 -19.69 24.61
C LEU A 122 -3.17 -18.53 25.54
N ALA A 123 -4.45 -18.17 25.64
CA ALA A 123 -4.91 -17.07 26.47
C ALA A 123 -4.59 -17.30 27.96
N GLN A 124 -4.81 -18.52 28.45
CA GLN A 124 -4.47 -18.92 29.82
C GLN A 124 -2.96 -18.82 30.08
N ARG A 125 -2.13 -19.29 29.15
CA ARG A 125 -0.67 -19.17 29.24
C ARG A 125 -0.23 -17.71 29.29
N MET A 126 -0.74 -16.88 28.39
CA MET A 126 -0.43 -15.44 28.34
C MET A 126 -0.86 -14.71 29.63
N ALA A 127 -2.00 -15.08 30.23
CA ALA A 127 -2.45 -14.53 31.52
C ALA A 127 -1.56 -14.96 32.71
N ALA A 128 -1.09 -16.21 32.70
CA ALA A 128 -0.19 -16.75 33.73
C ALA A 128 1.23 -16.14 33.68
N GLU A 129 1.78 -15.94 32.48
CA GLU A 129 3.08 -15.25 32.26
C GLU A 129 3.06 -13.83 32.84
N GLN A 130 1.92 -13.14 32.74
CA GLN A 130 1.74 -11.81 33.31
C GLN A 130 1.62 -11.82 34.84
N SER A 131 0.85 -12.76 35.39
CA SER A 131 0.62 -12.89 36.84
C SER A 131 1.88 -13.29 37.62
N SER A 132 2.82 -13.97 36.96
CA SER A 132 4.08 -14.44 37.55
C SER A 132 5.21 -13.40 37.51
N GLY A 133 5.03 -12.25 36.85
CA GLY A 133 6.04 -11.19 36.77
C GLY A 133 7.32 -11.58 36.01
N VAL A 134 7.33 -12.75 35.35
CA VAL A 134 8.46 -13.22 34.54
C VAL A 134 8.29 -12.64 33.15
N THR A 135 8.80 -11.43 32.92
CA THR A 135 9.09 -10.98 31.55
C THR A 135 10.15 -11.90 30.98
N ALA A 136 9.75 -12.86 30.15
CA ALA A 136 10.66 -13.56 29.27
C ALA A 136 11.40 -12.49 28.45
N GLY A 137 12.73 -12.45 28.61
CA GLY A 137 13.58 -11.46 27.97
C GLY A 137 13.30 -11.46 26.47
N VAL A 138 12.86 -10.31 25.96
CA VAL A 138 12.97 -10.00 24.55
C VAL A 138 14.49 -9.94 24.29
N GLU A 139 15.04 -10.99 23.68
CA GLU A 139 16.34 -10.87 23.03
C GLU A 139 16.22 -9.76 21.98
N GLN A 140 16.74 -8.58 22.33
CA GLN A 140 17.10 -7.58 21.33
C GLN A 140 18.17 -8.21 20.43
N PRO A 141 18.06 -8.08 19.09
CA PRO A 141 19.23 -8.34 18.26
C PRO A 141 20.35 -7.40 18.71
N ALA A 142 21.51 -7.97 18.99
CA ALA A 142 22.68 -7.28 19.52
C ALA A 142 22.99 -6.01 18.71
N ASN A 143 22.91 -4.85 19.36
CA ASN A 143 23.44 -3.60 18.86
C ASN A 143 24.88 -3.44 19.39
N PRO A 144 25.94 -3.55 18.57
CA PRO A 144 27.30 -3.38 19.03
C PRO A 144 27.69 -1.90 18.88
N ALA A 145 27.31 -1.05 19.84
CA ALA A 145 28.07 0.12 20.25
C ALA A 145 27.23 1.00 21.21
N ALA A 146 27.62 1.03 22.49
CA ALA A 146 27.77 2.26 23.27
C ALA A 146 28.19 1.88 24.70
N GLY A 147 29.46 2.12 25.02
CA GLY A 147 29.91 2.20 26.40
C GLY A 147 29.59 3.59 26.96
N ALA A 148 29.04 3.61 28.18
CA ALA A 148 29.21 4.61 29.25
C ALA A 148 28.84 6.09 28.93
N GLU A 149 28.05 6.84 29.71
CA GLU A 149 28.09 7.05 31.16
C GLU A 149 26.77 7.69 31.67
N GLN A 150 26.56 7.58 32.98
CA GLN A 150 25.43 8.06 33.79
C GLN A 150 25.40 9.57 34.04
N ALA A 151 24.21 10.13 34.27
CA ALA A 151 23.77 10.75 35.55
C ALA A 151 22.76 11.90 35.37
N GLY A 152 21.74 11.99 36.25
CA GLY A 152 21.17 13.28 36.66
C GLY A 152 19.64 13.49 36.62
N SER A 153 18.96 13.05 37.67
CA SER A 153 17.80 13.65 38.39
C SER A 153 16.59 14.30 37.64
N ALA A 154 15.45 13.62 37.80
CA ALA A 154 14.19 14.01 38.48
C ALA A 154 13.49 15.40 38.32
N ALA A 155 12.15 15.29 38.23
CA ALA A 155 11.03 16.25 38.41
C ALA A 155 10.39 16.69 37.07
N GLY A 156 9.09 16.59 36.79
CA GLY A 156 7.88 16.47 37.60
C GLY A 156 6.83 17.45 37.02
N ALA A 157 5.65 16.96 36.63
CA ALA A 157 4.36 17.67 36.42
C ALA A 157 3.62 17.35 35.11
N GLU A 158 2.54 16.58 35.30
CA GLU A 158 1.15 16.81 34.86
C GLU A 158 0.74 16.79 33.38
N GLN A 159 -0.17 15.85 33.13
CA GLN A 159 -1.02 15.67 31.96
C GLN A 159 -2.10 16.75 31.87
N THR A 160 -2.35 17.23 30.65
CA THR A 160 -3.70 17.59 30.20
C THR A 160 -3.90 17.03 28.80
N GLY A 161 -4.95 16.20 28.64
CA GLY A 161 -5.16 15.35 27.48
C GLY A 161 -5.68 16.04 26.23
N SER A 162 -5.43 15.40 25.09
CA SER A 162 -6.19 15.54 23.85
C SER A 162 -6.07 14.23 23.07
N ALA A 163 -7.22 13.68 22.67
CA ALA A 163 -7.36 12.37 22.05
C ALA A 163 -6.90 12.41 20.59
N ALA A 164 -5.79 11.73 20.31
CA ALA A 164 -5.38 11.31 18.97
C ALA A 164 -5.15 9.80 19.01
N GLY A 165 -5.62 9.10 17.97
CA GLY A 165 -5.75 7.65 17.87
C GLY A 165 -4.59 6.87 18.47
N SER A 166 -4.83 6.32 19.66
CA SER A 166 -3.88 5.44 20.32
C SER A 166 -3.64 4.22 19.46
N ASN A 167 -2.38 3.94 19.16
CA ASN A 167 -1.89 2.62 18.76
C ASN A 167 -2.54 1.59 19.71
N ARG A 168 -3.61 0.90 19.28
CA ARG A 168 -4.27 -0.11 20.11
C ARG A 168 -3.40 -1.36 20.10
N VAL A 169 -2.29 -1.29 20.83
CA VAL A 169 -1.70 -2.48 21.42
C VAL A 169 -2.79 -3.02 22.34
N VAL A 170 -3.31 -4.20 22.02
CA VAL A 170 -4.27 -4.88 22.90
C VAL A 170 -3.59 -5.00 24.25
N SER A 171 -4.15 -4.32 25.25
CA SER A 171 -3.58 -4.39 26.60
C SER A 171 -3.57 -5.87 27.01
N PRO A 172 -2.51 -6.36 27.67
CA PRO A 172 -2.32 -7.80 27.96
C PRO A 172 -3.49 -8.51 28.67
N ASN A 173 -4.42 -7.72 29.24
CA ASN A 173 -5.62 -8.14 29.96
C ASN A 173 -6.92 -8.08 29.15
N GLN A 174 -6.87 -7.81 27.85
CA GLN A 174 -8.04 -7.82 26.98
C GLN A 174 -8.23 -9.23 26.38
N PRO A 175 -9.49 -9.72 26.32
CA PRO A 175 -9.79 -10.97 25.64
C PRO A 175 -9.29 -10.96 24.19
N ILE A 176 -8.84 -12.11 23.70
CA ILE A 176 -8.36 -12.26 22.33
C ILE A 176 -9.55 -12.06 21.37
N PRO A 177 -9.48 -11.12 20.42
CA PRO A 177 -10.52 -10.95 19.42
C PRO A 177 -10.53 -12.14 18.47
N ILE A 178 -11.68 -12.79 18.33
CA ILE A 178 -11.86 -13.95 17.46
C ILE A 178 -13.06 -13.79 16.54
N THR A 179 -13.02 -14.48 15.40
CA THR A 179 -14.19 -14.67 14.54
C THR A 179 -14.46 -16.15 14.34
N LEU A 180 -15.70 -16.60 14.56
CA LEU A 180 -16.07 -18.00 14.38
C LEU A 180 -16.32 -18.28 12.91
N MET A 181 -15.66 -19.29 12.35
CA MET A 181 -15.88 -19.66 10.96
C MET A 181 -16.89 -20.80 10.92
N ALA A 182 -18.09 -20.56 10.43
CA ALA A 182 -19.11 -21.58 10.25
C ALA A 182 -19.02 -22.18 8.84
N ASP A 183 -18.88 -23.50 8.74
CA ASP A 183 -19.07 -24.19 7.46
C ASP A 183 -20.57 -24.34 7.17
N THR A 184 -21.03 -23.60 6.17
CA THR A 184 -22.44 -23.59 5.74
C THR A 184 -22.67 -24.46 4.50
N GLY A 185 -21.63 -25.09 3.95
CA GLY A 185 -21.70 -25.91 2.74
C GLY A 185 -20.59 -25.68 1.74
N LEU A 186 -19.54 -24.91 2.08
CA LEU A 186 -18.34 -24.87 1.26
C LEU A 186 -17.45 -26.10 1.51
N SER A 187 -17.50 -26.65 2.72
CA SER A 187 -16.76 -27.87 3.10
C SER A 187 -15.25 -27.77 2.86
N ARG A 188 -14.68 -26.62 3.27
CA ARG A 188 -13.23 -26.33 3.21
C ARG A 188 -12.62 -26.11 4.58
N SER A 189 -12.93 -24.97 5.19
CA SER A 189 -12.56 -24.61 6.55
C SER A 189 -13.81 -24.07 7.24
N GLY A 190 -13.91 -24.27 8.55
CA GLY A 190 -15.06 -23.85 9.33
C GLY A 190 -15.64 -25.00 10.15
N ILE A 191 -16.24 -24.62 11.26
CA ILE A 191 -16.90 -25.50 12.21
C ILE A 191 -18.12 -26.08 11.50
N THR A 192 -18.24 -27.40 11.48
CA THR A 192 -19.37 -28.08 10.85
C THR A 192 -20.65 -27.91 11.68
N PRO A 193 -21.84 -28.02 11.08
CA PRO A 193 -23.10 -27.82 11.80
C PRO A 193 -23.28 -28.67 13.05
N ASP A 194 -22.78 -29.91 13.05
CA ASP A 194 -22.79 -30.83 14.19
C ASP A 194 -21.85 -30.42 15.33
N GLN A 195 -20.88 -29.53 15.07
CA GLN A 195 -19.92 -29.05 16.05
C GLN A 195 -20.18 -27.63 16.54
N TRP A 196 -21.11 -26.87 15.95
CA TRP A 196 -21.37 -25.47 16.32
C TRP A 196 -21.63 -25.31 17.81
N THR A 197 -22.57 -26.08 18.37
CA THR A 197 -22.92 -26.01 19.79
C THR A 197 -21.72 -26.29 20.68
N ALA A 198 -20.97 -27.37 20.44
CA ALA A 198 -19.82 -27.74 21.28
C ALA A 198 -18.72 -26.65 21.29
N VAL A 199 -18.45 -26.03 20.14
CA VAL A 199 -17.46 -24.93 20.06
C VAL A 199 -17.97 -23.67 20.78
N VAL A 200 -19.23 -23.31 20.57
CA VAL A 200 -19.84 -22.14 21.20
C VAL A 200 -19.94 -22.31 22.71
N GLU A 201 -20.29 -23.49 23.21
CA GLU A 201 -20.29 -23.82 24.65
C GLU A 201 -18.91 -23.65 25.28
N LEU A 202 -17.85 -24.15 24.62
CA LEU A 202 -16.48 -23.98 25.09
C LEU A 202 -16.10 -22.50 25.19
N ILE A 203 -16.45 -21.71 24.18
CA ILE A 203 -16.15 -20.27 24.15
C ILE A 203 -16.97 -19.51 25.19
N ALA A 204 -18.24 -19.87 25.38
CA ALA A 204 -19.12 -19.25 26.37
C ALA A 204 -18.58 -19.40 27.81
N GLN A 205 -17.85 -20.49 28.09
CA GLN A 205 -17.15 -20.74 29.36
C GLN A 205 -15.90 -19.89 29.55
N HIS A 206 -15.32 -19.33 28.47
CA HIS A 206 -14.06 -18.60 28.47
C HIS A 206 -14.21 -17.18 27.87
N ARG A 207 -15.35 -16.52 28.11
CA ARG A 207 -15.66 -15.17 27.60
C ARG A 207 -14.80 -14.06 28.21
N ASP A 208 -14.13 -14.35 29.33
CA ASP A 208 -13.10 -13.52 29.92
C ASP A 208 -11.77 -13.58 29.15
N LEU A 209 -11.56 -14.63 28.34
CA LEU A 209 -10.34 -14.86 27.57
C LEU A 209 -10.51 -14.62 26.07
N LEU A 210 -11.70 -14.87 25.53
CA LEU A 210 -12.00 -14.79 24.10
C LEU A 210 -13.20 -13.87 23.85
N ASP A 211 -13.05 -12.95 22.88
CA ASP A 211 -14.07 -11.99 22.48
C ASP A 211 -14.51 -12.25 21.04
N VAL A 212 -15.74 -12.78 20.88
CA VAL A 212 -16.32 -13.12 19.58
C VAL A 212 -16.82 -11.87 18.89
N LYS A 213 -16.03 -11.37 17.93
CA LYS A 213 -16.39 -10.19 17.12
C LYS A 213 -17.48 -10.48 16.09
N GLY A 214 -17.54 -11.70 15.57
CA GLY A 214 -18.40 -12.02 14.45
C GLY A 214 -18.42 -13.49 14.07
N VAL A 215 -19.49 -13.91 13.39
CA VAL A 215 -19.52 -15.18 12.66
C VAL A 215 -19.22 -14.92 11.18
N MET A 216 -18.36 -15.76 10.63
CA MET A 216 -17.90 -15.76 9.25
C MET A 216 -18.35 -17.03 8.56
N SER A 217 -18.80 -16.93 7.31
CA SER A 217 -18.86 -18.10 6.41
C SER A 217 -18.41 -17.71 5.00
N HIS A 218 -18.43 -18.64 4.05
CA HIS A 218 -18.03 -18.37 2.67
C HIS A 218 -18.93 -19.11 1.67
N LEU A 219 -19.39 -18.37 0.66
CA LEU A 219 -20.29 -18.88 -0.37
C LEU A 219 -19.52 -19.69 -1.41
N ALA A 220 -20.11 -20.81 -1.86
CA ALA A 220 -19.48 -21.72 -2.80
C ALA A 220 -19.75 -21.38 -4.27
N SER A 221 -20.88 -20.74 -4.57
CA SER A 221 -21.35 -20.53 -5.95
C SER A 221 -22.13 -19.22 -6.09
N ALA A 222 -21.70 -18.17 -5.38
CA ALA A 222 -22.34 -16.85 -5.48
C ALA A 222 -22.11 -16.17 -6.84
N ASP A 223 -21.11 -16.62 -7.58
CA ASP A 223 -20.74 -16.25 -8.95
C ASP A 223 -21.62 -16.89 -10.03
N ASP A 224 -22.41 -17.92 -9.69
CA ASP A 224 -23.27 -18.65 -10.62
C ASP A 224 -24.75 -18.54 -10.21
N SER A 225 -25.52 -17.76 -10.98
CA SER A 225 -26.94 -17.56 -10.75
C SER A 225 -27.76 -18.86 -10.85
N ALA A 226 -27.31 -19.86 -11.62
CA ALA A 226 -27.96 -21.17 -11.70
C ALA A 226 -27.87 -21.96 -10.37
N ARG A 227 -26.96 -21.55 -9.48
CA ARG A 227 -26.73 -22.16 -8.15
C ARG A 227 -27.29 -21.31 -7.01
N ALA A 228 -28.09 -20.28 -7.29
CA ALA A 228 -28.65 -19.37 -6.28
C ALA A 228 -29.39 -20.10 -5.13
N ALA A 229 -30.13 -21.17 -5.43
CA ALA A 229 -30.83 -21.95 -4.41
C ALA A 229 -29.88 -22.58 -3.36
N PHE A 230 -28.66 -22.94 -3.76
CA PHE A 230 -27.64 -23.43 -2.84
C PHE A 230 -27.06 -22.31 -1.97
N THR A 231 -26.84 -21.13 -2.56
CA THR A 231 -26.46 -19.91 -1.82
C THR A 231 -27.49 -19.59 -0.73
N ASP A 232 -28.79 -19.76 -1.00
CA ASP A 232 -29.84 -19.54 0.00
C ASP A 232 -29.84 -20.59 1.12
N VAL A 233 -29.45 -21.84 0.82
CA VAL A 233 -29.21 -22.88 1.85
C VAL A 233 -28.05 -22.45 2.75
N GLN A 234 -26.96 -21.96 2.17
CA GLN A 234 -25.81 -21.47 2.95
C GLN A 234 -26.23 -20.31 3.86
N ASN A 235 -27.04 -19.37 3.36
CA ASN A 235 -27.51 -18.24 4.16
C ASN A 235 -28.39 -18.69 5.35
N ARG A 236 -29.32 -19.63 5.14
CA ARG A 236 -30.13 -20.18 6.25
C ARG A 236 -29.26 -20.83 7.33
N ARG A 237 -28.25 -21.61 6.93
CA ARG A 237 -27.27 -22.22 7.84
C ARG A 237 -26.42 -21.18 8.57
N PHE A 238 -26.06 -20.09 7.88
CA PHE A 238 -25.33 -18.99 8.49
C PHE A 238 -26.12 -18.32 9.61
N HIS A 239 -27.41 -18.05 9.38
CA HIS A 239 -28.30 -17.57 10.43
C HIS A 239 -28.43 -18.54 11.61
N GLN A 240 -28.49 -19.85 11.35
CA GLN A 240 -28.50 -20.86 12.42
C GLN A 240 -27.22 -20.80 13.27
N ALA A 241 -26.04 -20.69 12.66
CA ALA A 241 -24.78 -20.57 13.40
C ALA A 241 -24.73 -19.31 14.28
N ILE A 242 -25.27 -18.19 13.80
CA ILE A 242 -25.40 -16.95 14.60
C ILE A 242 -26.36 -17.16 15.77
N GLU A 243 -27.48 -17.84 15.55
CA GLU A 243 -28.47 -18.09 16.60
C GLU A 243 -27.92 -19.00 17.70
N VAL A 244 -27.15 -20.04 17.34
CA VAL A 244 -26.45 -20.87 18.33
C VAL A 244 -25.56 -20.02 19.24
N CYS A 245 -24.86 -19.01 18.71
CA CYS A 245 -24.07 -18.09 19.53
C CYS A 245 -24.97 -17.34 20.54
N ARG A 246 -26.09 -16.81 20.08
CA ARG A 246 -27.02 -16.00 20.90
C ARG A 246 -27.69 -16.80 22.00
N GLU A 247 -28.07 -18.04 21.72
CA GLU A 247 -28.63 -18.98 22.70
C GLU A 247 -27.66 -19.24 23.87
N HIS A 248 -26.35 -19.08 23.65
CA HIS A 248 -25.30 -19.23 24.65
C HIS A 248 -24.79 -17.88 25.19
N GLY A 249 -25.53 -16.80 24.96
CA GLY A 249 -25.23 -15.45 25.44
C GLY A 249 -24.04 -14.78 24.76
N ILE A 250 -23.63 -15.25 23.58
CA ILE A 250 -22.64 -14.59 22.74
C ILE A 250 -23.41 -13.80 21.68
N HIS A 251 -23.12 -12.51 21.54
CA HIS A 251 -23.78 -11.63 20.58
C HIS A 251 -22.78 -11.11 19.54
N PRO A 252 -22.54 -11.87 18.44
CA PRO A 252 -21.57 -11.48 17.42
C PRO A 252 -22.05 -10.21 16.70
N GLU A 253 -21.24 -9.15 16.76
CA GLU A 253 -21.61 -7.82 16.27
C GLU A 253 -21.35 -7.66 14.76
N THR A 254 -20.29 -8.26 14.23
CA THR A 254 -19.86 -8.09 12.83
C THR A 254 -19.95 -9.42 12.08
N ASN A 255 -21.14 -9.80 11.61
CA ASN A 255 -21.31 -11.05 10.85
C ASN A 255 -21.11 -10.81 9.35
N HIS A 256 -20.46 -11.76 8.68
CA HIS A 256 -20.12 -11.61 7.27
C HIS A 256 -20.05 -12.93 6.49
N ILE A 257 -20.72 -12.98 5.33
CA ILE A 257 -20.69 -14.14 4.41
C ILE A 257 -20.33 -13.76 2.97
N ALA A 258 -20.79 -12.61 2.49
CA ALA A 258 -20.60 -12.15 1.11
C ALA A 258 -19.13 -12.00 0.71
N ASN A 259 -18.72 -12.74 -0.32
CA ASN A 259 -17.52 -12.51 -1.12
C ASN A 259 -17.86 -11.56 -2.29
N THR A 260 -16.89 -11.22 -3.14
CA THR A 260 -17.08 -10.31 -4.31
C THR A 260 -18.40 -10.49 -5.06
N PRO A 261 -18.77 -11.69 -5.58
CA PRO A 261 -19.99 -11.83 -6.37
C PRO A 261 -21.27 -11.52 -5.57
N ALA A 262 -21.34 -11.97 -4.31
CA ALA A 262 -22.48 -11.66 -3.43
C ALA A 262 -22.50 -10.19 -2.99
N ALA A 263 -21.34 -9.55 -2.81
CA ALA A 263 -21.27 -8.13 -2.51
C ALA A 263 -21.89 -7.30 -3.66
N LEU A 264 -21.70 -7.72 -4.91
CA LEU A 264 -22.26 -7.06 -6.10
C LEU A 264 -23.73 -7.39 -6.35
N THR A 265 -24.15 -8.64 -6.10
CA THR A 265 -25.44 -9.16 -6.63
C THR A 265 -26.46 -9.54 -5.57
N ARG A 266 -26.07 -9.62 -4.29
CA ARG A 266 -26.90 -10.13 -3.18
C ARG A 266 -26.87 -9.20 -1.95
N PRO A 267 -27.54 -8.03 -2.00
CA PRO A 267 -27.65 -7.12 -0.84
C PRO A 267 -28.20 -7.77 0.42
N ASP A 268 -29.06 -8.78 0.27
CA ASP A 268 -29.60 -9.57 1.39
C ASP A 268 -28.53 -10.39 2.15
N LEU A 269 -27.33 -10.56 1.57
CA LEU A 269 -26.21 -11.29 2.16
C LEU A 269 -25.10 -10.38 2.70
N HIS A 270 -25.29 -9.06 2.71
CA HIS A 270 -24.27 -8.11 3.17
C HIS A 270 -24.04 -8.17 4.69
N HIS A 271 -25.09 -8.49 5.46
CA HIS A 271 -25.07 -8.49 6.93
C HIS A 271 -24.40 -7.22 7.49
N GLN A 272 -23.41 -7.34 8.38
CA GLN A 272 -22.69 -6.21 8.93
C GLN A 272 -21.40 -5.91 8.18
N MET A 273 -20.90 -6.85 7.37
CA MET A 273 -19.66 -6.65 6.61
C MET A 273 -19.59 -7.54 5.36
N VAL A 274 -19.10 -6.96 4.25
CA VAL A 274 -18.79 -7.68 3.01
C VAL A 274 -17.28 -7.89 2.85
N ARG A 275 -16.88 -8.92 2.08
CA ARG A 275 -15.47 -9.26 1.87
C ARG A 275 -15.07 -9.31 0.39
N PRO A 276 -15.02 -8.17 -0.31
CA PRO A 276 -14.55 -8.14 -1.69
C PRO A 276 -13.05 -8.50 -1.75
N GLY A 277 -12.74 -9.44 -2.64
CA GLY A 277 -11.39 -9.89 -2.95
C GLY A 277 -11.07 -9.59 -4.40
N VAL A 278 -11.36 -10.51 -5.32
CA VAL A 278 -10.99 -10.33 -6.75
C VAL A 278 -11.50 -9.03 -7.38
N GLY A 279 -12.65 -8.52 -6.91
CA GLY A 279 -13.28 -7.33 -7.47
C GLY A 279 -12.52 -6.05 -7.16
N ILE A 280 -11.81 -5.96 -6.03
CA ILE A 280 -11.00 -4.77 -5.75
C ILE A 280 -9.83 -4.64 -6.73
N TYR A 281 -9.43 -5.74 -7.38
CA TYR A 281 -8.39 -5.80 -8.41
C TYR A 281 -8.95 -5.61 -9.83
N GLY A 282 -10.26 -5.36 -9.97
CA GLY A 282 -10.89 -5.04 -11.24
C GLY A 282 -11.46 -6.23 -12.03
N ILE A 283 -11.67 -7.38 -11.37
CA ILE A 283 -12.27 -8.57 -12.01
C ILE A 283 -13.72 -8.74 -11.57
N ASP A 284 -14.63 -8.88 -12.53
CA ASP A 284 -16.00 -9.35 -12.28
C ASP A 284 -16.03 -10.88 -12.27
N PRO A 285 -16.24 -11.54 -11.12
CA PRO A 285 -16.28 -12.99 -11.05
C PRO A 285 -17.61 -13.60 -11.49
N VAL A 286 -18.64 -12.81 -11.80
CA VAL A 286 -19.99 -13.33 -12.06
C VAL A 286 -20.12 -13.83 -13.50
N VAL A 287 -20.56 -15.08 -13.65
CA VAL A 287 -20.77 -15.70 -14.96
C VAL A 287 -21.88 -14.96 -15.72
N GLY A 288 -21.57 -14.48 -16.92
CA GLY A 288 -22.49 -13.66 -17.73
C GLY A 288 -22.48 -12.16 -17.37
N GLY A 289 -21.64 -11.76 -16.40
CA GLY A 289 -21.52 -10.39 -15.90
C GLY A 289 -22.56 -10.07 -14.84
N SER A 290 -22.15 -9.33 -13.81
CA SER A 290 -23.08 -8.88 -12.76
C SER A 290 -23.90 -7.64 -13.14
N GLY A 291 -23.51 -6.94 -14.22
CA GLY A 291 -24.14 -5.69 -14.66
C GLY A 291 -23.90 -4.52 -13.69
N GLY A 292 -24.45 -3.34 -14.00
CA GLY A 292 -24.40 -2.17 -13.11
C GLY A 292 -22.98 -1.73 -12.71
N ASN A 293 -22.71 -1.59 -11.40
CA ASN A 293 -21.43 -1.13 -10.85
C ASN A 293 -20.24 -2.06 -11.21
N ALA A 294 -20.49 -3.33 -11.50
CA ALA A 294 -19.42 -4.25 -11.87
C ALA A 294 -18.80 -3.94 -13.25
N ALA A 295 -19.59 -3.34 -14.15
CA ALA A 295 -19.07 -2.84 -15.43
C ALA A 295 -18.10 -1.66 -15.26
N GLN A 296 -18.03 -1.08 -14.05
CA GLN A 296 -17.13 0.03 -13.72
C GLN A 296 -15.84 -0.45 -13.06
N LEU A 297 -15.70 -1.76 -12.80
CA LEU A 297 -14.48 -2.31 -12.25
C LEU A 297 -13.31 -2.08 -13.22
N ARG A 298 -12.24 -1.50 -12.70
CA ARG A 298 -11.03 -1.16 -13.45
C ARG A 298 -9.93 -2.19 -13.16
N PRO A 299 -9.45 -2.95 -14.15
CA PRO A 299 -8.29 -3.82 -13.98
C PRO A 299 -7.10 -3.04 -13.41
N ALA A 300 -6.54 -3.53 -12.31
CA ALA A 300 -5.52 -2.79 -11.57
C ALA A 300 -4.08 -3.27 -11.85
N ILE A 301 -3.89 -4.26 -12.73
CA ILE A 301 -2.58 -4.88 -12.96
C ILE A 301 -2.28 -5.08 -14.44
N THR A 302 -1.03 -4.84 -14.82
CA THR A 302 -0.51 -5.10 -16.16
C THR A 302 0.80 -5.87 -16.06
N PHE A 303 0.86 -7.06 -16.65
CA PHE A 303 2.08 -7.87 -16.74
C PHE A 303 2.70 -7.74 -18.13
N ARG A 304 3.95 -7.28 -18.19
CA ARG A 304 4.66 -7.04 -19.45
C ARG A 304 6.12 -7.43 -19.37
N ALA A 305 6.72 -7.76 -20.51
CA ALA A 305 8.12 -8.12 -20.61
C ALA A 305 8.77 -7.55 -21.87
N LYS A 306 10.09 -7.41 -21.87
CA LYS A 306 10.84 -6.81 -22.96
C LYS A 306 10.91 -7.74 -24.16
N VAL A 307 10.78 -7.16 -25.35
CA VAL A 307 11.20 -7.79 -26.61
C VAL A 307 12.72 -7.87 -26.62
N ILE A 308 13.26 -9.08 -26.78
CA ILE A 308 14.72 -9.33 -26.77
C ILE A 308 15.31 -9.25 -28.17
N THR A 309 14.63 -9.84 -29.14
CA THR A 309 15.10 -9.87 -30.52
C THR A 309 13.95 -10.12 -31.47
N THR A 310 14.12 -9.67 -32.71
CA THR A 310 13.24 -10.02 -33.82
C THR A 310 14.00 -10.84 -34.85
N LYS A 311 13.38 -11.87 -35.42
CA LYS A 311 13.99 -12.66 -36.50
C LYS A 311 12.96 -13.15 -37.50
N VAL A 312 13.42 -13.45 -38.71
CA VAL A 312 12.61 -14.10 -39.74
C VAL A 312 12.76 -15.62 -39.63
N ILE A 313 11.63 -16.31 -39.53
CA ILE A 313 11.51 -17.76 -39.64
C ILE A 313 11.08 -18.06 -41.08
N ARG A 314 11.83 -18.90 -41.79
CA ARG A 314 11.56 -19.23 -43.19
C ARG A 314 10.39 -20.19 -43.30
N THR A 315 9.73 -20.14 -44.45
CA THR A 315 8.67 -21.09 -44.81
C THR A 315 9.13 -22.53 -44.58
N GLY A 316 8.34 -23.32 -43.85
CA GLY A 316 8.63 -24.71 -43.50
C GLY A 316 9.44 -24.92 -42.22
N GLU A 317 10.01 -23.86 -41.61
CA GLU A 317 10.70 -23.96 -40.32
C GLU A 317 9.71 -23.93 -39.14
N SER A 318 10.03 -24.67 -38.08
CA SER A 318 9.21 -24.75 -36.87
C SER A 318 9.74 -23.88 -35.72
N VAL A 319 8.84 -23.51 -34.80
CA VAL A 319 9.15 -22.64 -33.65
C VAL A 319 8.98 -23.39 -32.32
N SER A 320 9.94 -23.15 -31.41
CA SER A 320 9.93 -23.64 -30.02
C SER A 320 9.99 -25.18 -29.87
N TYR A 321 9.96 -25.66 -28.64
CA TYR A 321 10.08 -27.08 -28.33
C TYR A 321 8.97 -27.92 -28.98
N GLY A 322 9.37 -29.04 -29.58
CA GLY A 322 8.46 -29.97 -30.24
C GLY A 322 7.89 -29.49 -31.57
N GLY A 323 8.29 -28.30 -32.05
CA GLY A 323 7.88 -27.79 -33.36
C GLY A 323 6.37 -27.69 -33.54
N THR A 324 5.65 -27.28 -32.49
CA THR A 324 4.17 -27.28 -32.49
C THR A 324 3.55 -26.20 -33.38
N TRP A 325 4.37 -25.32 -33.94
CA TRP A 325 3.99 -24.34 -34.94
C TRP A 325 5.04 -24.33 -36.05
N THR A 326 4.59 -24.28 -37.31
CA THR A 326 5.44 -24.24 -38.50
C THR A 326 5.04 -23.08 -39.39
N ALA A 327 6.03 -22.33 -39.87
CA ALA A 327 5.81 -21.18 -40.72
C ALA A 327 5.24 -21.60 -42.09
N THR A 328 4.06 -21.10 -42.43
CA THR A 328 3.42 -21.31 -43.74
C THR A 328 3.92 -20.34 -44.82
N ARG A 329 4.64 -19.31 -44.40
CA ARG A 329 5.33 -18.31 -45.22
C ARG A 329 6.50 -17.74 -44.41
N ASP A 330 7.41 -17.01 -45.05
CA ASP A 330 8.46 -16.28 -44.34
C ASP A 330 7.81 -15.31 -43.34
N THR A 331 8.05 -15.55 -42.06
CA THR A 331 7.31 -14.92 -40.96
C THR A 331 8.27 -14.20 -40.04
N ARG A 332 8.00 -12.92 -39.77
CA ARG A 332 8.74 -12.17 -38.75
C ARG A 332 8.23 -12.54 -37.37
N THR A 333 9.13 -12.73 -36.42
CA THR A 333 8.82 -13.09 -35.03
C THR A 333 9.55 -12.17 -34.06
N ALA A 334 9.00 -12.01 -32.87
CA ALA A 334 9.69 -11.42 -31.72
C ALA A 334 9.80 -12.44 -30.58
N VAL A 335 10.90 -12.37 -29.84
CA VAL A 335 11.12 -13.14 -28.61
C VAL A 335 10.89 -12.21 -27.43
N VAL A 336 10.02 -12.60 -26.50
CA VAL A 336 9.67 -11.82 -25.29
C VAL A 336 10.24 -12.52 -24.07
N ALA A 337 10.90 -11.77 -23.18
CA ALA A 337 11.60 -12.28 -22.00
C ALA A 337 10.68 -12.55 -20.79
N ALA A 338 9.67 -13.38 -21.00
CA ALA A 338 8.92 -13.99 -19.92
C ALA A 338 8.47 -15.38 -20.33
N GLY A 339 8.54 -16.33 -19.40
CA GLY A 339 8.03 -17.68 -19.58
C GLY A 339 7.32 -18.21 -18.35
N TYR A 340 7.18 -19.53 -18.24
CA TYR A 340 6.42 -20.14 -17.15
C TYR A 340 7.08 -20.00 -15.77
N ALA A 341 8.40 -19.75 -15.70
CA ALA A 341 9.07 -19.43 -14.44
C ALA A 341 8.70 -18.02 -13.93
N ASP A 342 8.38 -17.11 -14.85
CA ASP A 342 7.97 -15.73 -14.55
C ASP A 342 6.44 -15.60 -14.38
N GLY A 343 5.67 -16.65 -14.71
CA GLY A 343 4.22 -16.68 -14.55
C GLY A 343 3.39 -16.81 -15.83
N VAL A 344 4.00 -17.00 -17.00
CA VAL A 344 3.22 -17.24 -18.22
C VAL A 344 2.71 -18.70 -18.24
N PRO A 345 1.38 -18.96 -18.27
CA PRO A 345 0.86 -20.32 -18.18
C PRO A 345 1.26 -21.15 -19.40
N ARG A 346 2.00 -22.24 -19.18
CA ARG A 346 2.42 -23.13 -20.28
C ARG A 346 1.23 -23.79 -20.98
N SER A 347 0.11 -24.00 -20.28
CA SER A 347 -1.13 -24.53 -20.84
C SER A 347 -1.74 -23.61 -21.92
N ALA A 348 -1.45 -22.30 -21.89
CA ALA A 348 -1.94 -21.36 -22.89
C ALA A 348 -1.14 -21.37 -24.21
N SER A 349 -0.12 -22.22 -24.35
CA SER A 349 0.76 -22.26 -25.54
C SER A 349 -0.03 -22.28 -26.86
N GLY A 350 0.18 -21.27 -27.70
CA GLY A 350 -0.45 -21.12 -29.01
C GLY A 350 -1.86 -20.50 -29.01
N ASN A 351 -2.42 -20.21 -27.83
CA ASN A 351 -3.85 -19.88 -27.69
C ASN A 351 -4.11 -18.47 -27.12
N PHE A 352 -3.10 -17.59 -27.10
CA PHE A 352 -3.26 -16.22 -26.60
C PHE A 352 -2.48 -15.20 -27.45
N GLN A 353 -2.76 -13.92 -27.23
CA GLN A 353 -2.14 -12.80 -27.91
C GLN A 353 -1.38 -11.91 -26.92
N VAL A 354 -0.39 -11.18 -27.43
CA VAL A 354 0.48 -10.26 -26.68
C VAL A 354 0.43 -8.90 -27.35
N GLY A 355 0.26 -7.85 -26.56
CA GLY A 355 0.22 -6.47 -27.05
C GLY A 355 1.61 -5.86 -27.19
N ILE A 356 1.94 -5.31 -28.35
CA ILE A 356 3.21 -4.62 -28.62
C ILE A 356 2.91 -3.41 -29.50
N GLY A 357 3.30 -2.20 -29.08
CA GLY A 357 3.09 -0.98 -29.87
C GLY A 357 1.62 -0.72 -30.23
N GLY A 358 0.68 -1.05 -29.35
CA GLY A 358 -0.76 -0.87 -29.58
C GLY A 358 -1.42 -1.91 -30.50
N LYS A 359 -0.70 -2.97 -30.91
CA LYS A 359 -1.22 -4.07 -31.73
C LYS A 359 -1.10 -5.40 -30.99
N LEU A 360 -2.08 -6.29 -31.20
CA LEU A 360 -2.07 -7.64 -30.65
C LEU A 360 -1.44 -8.63 -31.64
N TYR A 361 -0.49 -9.42 -31.14
CA TYR A 361 0.24 -10.43 -31.91
C TYR A 361 0.05 -11.82 -31.29
N PRO A 362 -0.24 -12.88 -32.07
CA PRO A 362 -0.43 -14.20 -31.52
C PRO A 362 0.88 -14.80 -30.99
N GLN A 363 0.82 -15.39 -29.81
CA GLN A 363 1.90 -16.23 -29.30
C GLN A 363 1.92 -17.54 -30.07
N ILE A 364 3.09 -17.97 -30.55
CA ILE A 364 3.27 -19.17 -31.38
C ILE A 364 4.29 -20.14 -30.77
N GLY A 365 4.06 -21.43 -31.00
CA GLY A 365 4.86 -22.49 -30.38
C GLY A 365 4.61 -22.61 -28.88
N ARG A 366 5.47 -23.35 -28.18
CA ARG A 366 5.35 -23.55 -26.73
C ARG A 366 5.88 -22.35 -25.95
N VAL A 367 5.20 -22.03 -24.86
CA VAL A 367 5.75 -21.19 -23.77
C VAL A 367 6.92 -21.95 -23.12
N CYS A 368 8.10 -21.32 -23.12
CA CYS A 368 9.32 -21.87 -22.50
C CYS A 368 9.50 -21.34 -21.07
N MET A 369 10.57 -21.75 -20.39
CA MET A 369 10.82 -21.38 -18.99
C MET A 369 10.92 -19.86 -18.83
N ASP A 370 11.64 -19.22 -19.74
CA ASP A 370 12.04 -17.81 -19.60
C ASP A 370 11.56 -16.92 -20.76
N GLN A 371 10.98 -17.52 -21.80
CA GLN A 371 10.68 -16.82 -23.05
C GLN A 371 9.43 -17.35 -23.76
N ILE A 372 8.78 -16.46 -24.49
CA ILE A 372 7.75 -16.78 -25.49
C ILE A 372 8.15 -16.21 -26.85
N VAL A 373 7.58 -16.78 -27.92
CA VAL A 373 7.72 -16.28 -29.29
C VAL A 373 6.37 -15.78 -29.78
N VAL A 374 6.36 -14.58 -30.36
CA VAL A 374 5.17 -13.95 -30.95
C VAL A 374 5.35 -13.79 -32.46
N ASN A 375 4.27 -13.97 -33.21
CA ASN A 375 4.25 -13.82 -34.66
C ASN A 375 3.90 -12.38 -35.04
N LEU A 376 4.82 -11.69 -35.72
CA LEU A 376 4.69 -10.29 -36.14
C LEU A 376 4.12 -10.13 -37.56
N GLY A 377 3.84 -11.21 -38.28
CA GLY A 377 3.28 -11.18 -39.63
C GLY A 377 4.29 -11.49 -40.74
N ASP A 378 4.03 -10.99 -41.94
CA ASP A 378 4.89 -11.23 -43.11
C ASP A 378 6.31 -10.69 -42.86
N ALA A 379 7.33 -11.44 -43.27
CA ALA A 379 8.70 -10.95 -43.21
C ALA A 379 8.95 -9.72 -44.11
N HIS A 380 8.18 -9.59 -45.20
CA HIS A 380 8.29 -8.51 -46.19
C HIS A 380 7.52 -7.24 -45.81
N GLU A 381 6.60 -7.32 -44.85
CA GLU A 381 5.89 -6.15 -44.33
C GLU A 381 6.76 -5.41 -43.30
N PRO A 382 6.68 -4.06 -43.26
CA PRO A 382 7.38 -3.29 -42.24
C PRO A 382 6.80 -3.59 -40.85
N THR A 383 7.65 -3.58 -39.84
CA THR A 383 7.24 -3.65 -38.44
C THR A 383 7.85 -2.50 -37.66
N GLU A 384 7.10 -1.96 -36.72
CA GLU A 384 7.56 -0.98 -35.74
C GLU A 384 8.04 -1.67 -34.44
N VAL A 385 8.01 -3.00 -34.40
CA VAL A 385 8.43 -3.78 -33.23
C VAL A 385 9.95 -3.90 -33.19
N GLU A 386 10.54 -3.36 -32.13
CA GLU A 386 11.99 -3.31 -31.92
C GLU A 386 12.40 -3.93 -30.57
N PRO A 387 13.61 -4.50 -30.48
CA PRO A 387 14.18 -4.91 -29.19
C PRO A 387 14.16 -3.79 -28.15
N GLY A 388 13.86 -4.13 -26.90
CA GLY A 388 13.74 -3.17 -25.80
C GLY A 388 12.34 -2.57 -25.63
N GLN A 389 11.41 -2.78 -26.56
CA GLN A 389 10.00 -2.42 -26.35
C GLN A 389 9.32 -3.35 -25.34
N TRP A 390 8.29 -2.84 -24.68
CA TRP A 390 7.45 -3.64 -23.79
C TRP A 390 6.39 -4.40 -24.59
N ALA A 391 6.27 -5.69 -24.27
CA ALA A 391 5.23 -6.57 -24.76
C ALA A 391 4.30 -6.93 -23.58
N THR A 392 3.06 -6.44 -23.62
CA THR A 392 2.04 -6.69 -22.59
C THR A 392 1.44 -8.07 -22.79
N ILE A 393 1.66 -8.95 -21.80
CA ILE A 393 1.16 -10.32 -21.76
C ILE A 393 -0.32 -10.31 -21.35
N PHE A 394 -0.67 -9.55 -20.31
CA PHE A 394 -2.05 -9.21 -19.99
C PHE A 394 -2.16 -7.86 -19.26
N GLY A 395 -3.32 -7.23 -19.31
CA GLY A 395 -3.60 -5.91 -18.75
C GLY A 395 -3.60 -4.81 -19.81
N GLU A 396 -3.29 -3.57 -19.42
CA GLU A 396 -3.38 -2.41 -20.29
C GLU A 396 -2.48 -2.55 -21.53
N GLY A 397 -3.11 -2.46 -22.71
CA GLY A 397 -2.44 -2.60 -24.01
C GLY A 397 -2.21 -4.04 -24.47
N GLY A 398 -2.62 -5.05 -23.69
CA GLY A 398 -2.64 -6.47 -24.08
C GLY A 398 -4.03 -7.08 -24.00
N ILE A 399 -4.10 -8.41 -23.90
CA ILE A 399 -5.35 -9.11 -23.57
C ILE A 399 -5.69 -8.95 -22.08
N SER A 400 -6.94 -9.19 -21.69
CA SER A 400 -7.34 -9.25 -20.29
C SER A 400 -6.80 -10.48 -19.55
N ALA A 401 -6.78 -10.43 -18.22
CA ALA A 401 -6.48 -11.60 -17.40
C ALA A 401 -7.50 -12.73 -17.64
N SER A 402 -8.77 -12.40 -17.90
CA SER A 402 -9.84 -13.35 -18.21
C SER A 402 -9.61 -14.07 -19.53
N GLU A 403 -9.18 -13.36 -20.58
CA GLU A 403 -8.83 -13.98 -21.86
C GLU A 403 -7.64 -14.93 -21.72
N LEU A 404 -6.61 -14.55 -20.95
CA LEU A 404 -5.48 -15.44 -20.68
C LEU A 404 -5.89 -16.66 -19.82
N ALA A 405 -6.80 -16.47 -18.86
CA ALA A 405 -7.35 -17.55 -18.04
C ALA A 405 -8.10 -18.57 -18.91
N ALA A 406 -8.96 -18.09 -19.81
CA ALA A 406 -9.68 -18.93 -20.77
C ALA A 406 -8.70 -19.71 -21.68
N ALA A 407 -7.67 -19.05 -22.21
CA ALA A 407 -6.64 -19.69 -23.02
C ALA A 407 -5.86 -20.78 -22.26
N ALA A 408 -5.65 -20.59 -20.96
CA ALA A 408 -4.95 -21.51 -20.08
C ALA A 408 -5.83 -22.62 -19.49
N GLY A 409 -7.17 -22.53 -19.64
CA GLY A 409 -8.13 -23.45 -19.04
C GLY A 409 -8.28 -23.27 -17.52
N THR A 410 -8.20 -22.03 -17.03
CA THR A 410 -8.25 -21.67 -15.60
C THR A 410 -9.10 -20.42 -15.36
N ILE A 411 -8.95 -19.79 -14.19
CA ILE A 411 -9.66 -18.60 -13.72
C ILE A 411 -8.72 -17.42 -13.49
N ASP A 412 -9.26 -16.20 -13.52
CA ASP A 412 -8.56 -14.94 -13.32
C ASP A 412 -7.71 -14.91 -12.06
N TYR A 413 -8.23 -15.48 -10.97
CA TYR A 413 -7.56 -15.57 -9.67
C TYR A 413 -6.18 -16.22 -9.79
N GLU A 414 -6.06 -17.26 -10.60
CA GLU A 414 -4.78 -17.92 -10.85
C GLU A 414 -3.88 -17.02 -11.68
N ILE A 415 -4.38 -16.45 -12.79
CA ILE A 415 -3.62 -15.55 -13.66
C ILE A 415 -3.06 -14.34 -12.91
N LEU A 416 -3.85 -13.68 -12.07
CA LEU A 416 -3.40 -12.53 -11.28
C LEU A 416 -2.24 -12.90 -10.33
N THR A 417 -2.27 -14.11 -9.77
CA THR A 417 -1.26 -14.60 -8.81
C THR A 417 -0.05 -15.26 -9.48
N MET A 418 -0.05 -15.42 -10.80
CA MET A 418 1.02 -16.10 -11.51
C MET A 418 2.30 -15.27 -11.72
N PRO A 419 2.29 -13.96 -12.06
CA PRO A 419 3.51 -13.19 -12.26
C PRO A 419 4.40 -13.27 -11.02
N ARG A 420 5.52 -13.98 -11.08
CA ARG A 420 6.25 -14.38 -9.87
C ARG A 420 7.73 -14.55 -10.11
N GLY A 421 8.45 -14.72 -9.02
CA GLY A 421 9.89 -14.92 -9.02
C GLY A 421 10.65 -13.61 -9.04
N ALA A 422 11.92 -13.67 -8.68
CA ALA A 422 12.74 -12.49 -8.41
C ALA A 422 13.11 -11.67 -9.66
N ARG A 423 12.74 -12.15 -10.86
CA ARG A 423 12.97 -11.48 -12.15
C ARG A 423 11.81 -10.58 -12.58
N VAL A 424 10.64 -10.73 -11.95
CA VAL A 424 9.46 -9.92 -12.25
C VAL A 424 9.43 -8.77 -11.27
N ARG A 425 9.84 -7.58 -11.74
CA ARG A 425 9.82 -6.35 -10.94
C ARG A 425 8.37 -5.91 -10.72
N ARG A 426 8.04 -5.41 -9.53
CA ARG A 426 6.74 -4.78 -9.29
C ARG A 426 6.90 -3.27 -9.20
N ARG A 427 5.99 -2.54 -9.85
CA ARG A 427 5.95 -1.08 -9.87
C ARG A 427 4.52 -0.62 -9.61
N TRP A 428 4.33 0.30 -8.67
CA TRP A 428 3.03 0.89 -8.37
C TRP A 428 2.91 2.26 -9.04
N VAL A 429 1.73 2.58 -9.53
CA VAL A 429 1.34 3.88 -10.09
C VAL A 429 0.04 4.33 -9.48
N GLY A 430 -0.33 5.60 -9.68
CA GLY A 430 -1.59 6.12 -9.17
C GLY A 430 -1.64 6.18 -7.65
N GLU A 431 -0.52 6.38 -6.95
CA GLU A 431 -0.57 6.88 -5.57
C GLU A 431 -1.16 8.30 -5.65
N GLU A 432 -2.29 8.57 -4.97
CA GLU A 432 -2.70 9.95 -4.65
C GLU A 432 -1.82 10.47 -3.52
N ARG A 433 -0.53 10.45 -3.79
CA ARG A 433 0.43 11.42 -3.35
C ARG A 433 1.09 11.81 -4.64
N GLU A 434 0.62 12.91 -5.23
CA GLU A 434 1.39 13.56 -6.28
C GLU A 434 2.86 13.54 -5.88
N GLN A 435 3.64 13.09 -6.84
CA GLN A 435 5.06 12.84 -6.74
C GLN A 435 5.76 13.99 -6.02
N LEU A 436 6.18 13.79 -4.77
CA LEU A 436 7.28 14.55 -4.18
C LEU A 436 8.61 14.04 -4.78
N SER A 437 8.69 14.05 -6.11
CA SER A 437 9.94 13.93 -6.84
C SER A 437 10.36 15.36 -7.18
N LEU A 438 11.32 15.92 -6.44
CA LEU A 438 11.90 17.22 -6.77
C LEU A 438 12.71 17.17 -8.08
N ALA A 439 12.91 15.97 -8.67
CA ALA A 439 13.65 15.78 -9.91
C ALA A 439 12.91 16.27 -11.17
N TYR A 440 11.62 16.61 -11.07
CA TYR A 440 10.83 17.14 -12.18
C TYR A 440 10.24 18.51 -11.84
N ASN A 441 11.14 19.43 -11.51
CA ASN A 441 11.07 20.89 -11.35
C ASN A 441 9.91 21.55 -10.60
N ASN A 442 8.66 21.10 -10.67
CA ASN A 442 7.51 21.74 -10.00
C ASN A 442 6.59 20.67 -9.38
N GLY A 443 5.92 20.97 -8.27
CA GLY A 443 4.93 20.05 -7.68
C GLY A 443 4.07 20.69 -6.60
N HIS A 444 3.08 19.93 -6.10
CA HIS A 444 2.28 20.35 -4.95
C HIS A 444 1.88 19.21 -4.03
N ALA A 445 1.45 19.56 -2.81
CA ALA A 445 0.95 18.64 -1.80
C ALA A 445 -0.17 19.29 -0.97
N THR A 446 -1.27 18.58 -0.76
CA THR A 446 -2.30 18.95 0.22
C THR A 446 -1.90 18.42 1.60
N VAL A 447 -1.92 19.30 2.61
CA VAL A 447 -1.44 19.00 3.97
C VAL A 447 -2.50 19.38 5.02
N PRO A 448 -3.36 18.41 5.39
CA PRO A 448 -4.47 18.68 6.31
C PRO A 448 -4.00 18.85 7.77
N THR A 449 -2.85 18.28 8.15
CA THR A 449 -2.32 18.38 9.52
C THR A 449 -0.92 18.98 9.61
N PRO A 450 -0.51 19.48 10.79
CA PRO A 450 0.88 19.87 11.03
C PRO A 450 1.89 18.74 10.85
N ASP A 451 1.51 17.49 11.09
CA ASP A 451 2.41 16.34 10.90
C ASP A 451 2.60 16.00 9.43
N ASP A 452 1.55 16.14 8.61
CA ASP A 452 1.66 16.03 7.15
C ASP A 452 2.59 17.12 6.60
N MET A 453 2.48 18.34 7.11
CA MET A 453 3.36 19.45 6.74
C MET A 453 4.82 19.18 7.12
N ARG A 454 5.10 18.54 8.27
CA ARG A 454 6.46 18.11 8.64
C ARG A 454 6.96 16.98 7.75
N GLU A 455 6.10 16.05 7.35
CA GLU A 455 6.45 14.96 6.45
C GLU A 455 6.78 15.46 5.04
N VAL A 456 5.99 16.39 4.49
CA VAL A 456 6.32 17.07 3.22
C VAL A 456 7.68 17.78 3.34
N GLY A 457 7.89 18.54 4.41
CA GLY A 457 9.17 19.20 4.66
C GLY A 457 10.34 18.21 4.76
N ARG A 458 10.16 17.07 5.45
CA ARG A 458 11.20 16.04 5.60
C ARG A 458 11.62 15.45 4.25
N ARG A 459 10.66 15.21 3.36
CA ARG A 459 10.92 14.70 2.00
C ARG A 459 11.63 15.73 1.13
N ILE A 460 11.25 17.01 1.24
CA ILE A 460 11.94 18.10 0.55
C ILE A 460 13.38 18.19 1.06
N GLY A 461 13.56 18.31 2.38
CA GLY A 461 14.88 18.45 3.00
C GLY A 461 15.83 17.28 2.74
N GLY A 462 15.32 16.06 2.55
CA GLY A 462 16.13 14.90 2.19
C GLY A 462 16.71 14.93 0.77
N GLN A 463 16.31 15.88 -0.06
CA GLN A 463 16.74 16.05 -1.46
C GLN A 463 17.51 17.36 -1.69
N LEU A 464 17.72 18.19 -0.65
CA LEU A 464 18.43 19.46 -0.78
C LEU A 464 19.93 19.26 -0.52
N ASP A 465 20.74 19.88 -1.37
CA ASP A 465 22.20 19.94 -1.23
C ASP A 465 22.66 21.32 -0.75
N ALA A 466 23.89 21.40 -0.24
CA ALA A 466 24.53 22.67 0.11
C ALA A 466 24.48 23.68 -1.07
N GLY A 467 24.34 24.96 -0.74
CA GLY A 467 24.19 26.05 -1.70
C GLY A 467 22.76 26.23 -2.21
N THR A 468 21.79 25.44 -1.73
CA THR A 468 20.37 25.63 -2.07
C THR A 468 19.72 26.70 -1.19
N VAL A 469 18.96 27.60 -1.81
CA VAL A 469 18.11 28.58 -1.10
C VAL A 469 16.64 28.18 -1.24
N VAL A 470 15.97 27.94 -0.12
CA VAL A 470 14.54 27.65 -0.05
C VAL A 470 13.80 28.90 0.40
N VAL A 471 12.90 29.39 -0.45
CA VAL A 471 12.06 30.57 -0.18
C VAL A 471 10.66 30.11 0.21
N LEU A 472 10.18 30.49 1.38
CA LEU A 472 8.85 30.13 1.87
C LEU A 472 7.90 31.33 1.87
N THR A 473 6.83 31.25 1.07
CA THR A 473 5.80 32.29 0.94
C THR A 473 4.44 31.76 1.40
N GLY A 474 3.60 32.62 1.99
CA GLY A 474 2.24 32.29 2.40
C GLY A 474 1.77 33.15 3.58
N PRO A 475 0.46 33.22 3.87
CA PRO A 475 -0.09 34.10 4.90
C PRO A 475 0.40 33.77 6.31
N LEU A 476 0.17 34.68 7.26
CA LEU A 476 0.45 34.44 8.68
C LEU A 476 -0.30 33.18 9.16
N GLY A 477 0.40 32.28 9.84
CA GLY A 477 -0.19 31.02 10.33
C GLY A 477 -0.34 29.92 9.27
N ALA A 478 0.12 30.10 8.03
CA ALA A 478 0.08 29.07 6.99
C ALA A 478 0.90 27.80 7.32
N GLY A 479 1.84 27.88 8.27
CA GLY A 479 2.65 26.74 8.70
C GLY A 479 4.08 26.71 8.15
N LYS A 480 4.62 27.85 7.67
CA LYS A 480 6.01 28.00 7.19
C LYS A 480 7.05 27.43 8.16
N THR A 481 6.99 27.79 9.44
CA THR A 481 7.88 27.22 10.46
C THR A 481 7.67 25.71 10.65
N THR A 482 6.43 25.21 10.55
CA THR A 482 6.14 23.76 10.64
C THR A 482 6.76 23.00 9.47
N LEU A 483 6.70 23.56 8.26
CA LEU A 483 7.37 23.01 7.08
C LEU A 483 8.90 23.04 7.26
N THR A 484 9.44 24.14 7.79
CA THR A 484 10.87 24.29 8.08
C THR A 484 11.37 23.27 9.10
N GLN A 485 10.58 22.93 10.12
CA GLN A 485 10.88 21.84 11.05
C GLN A 485 10.99 20.48 10.32
N GLY A 486 10.12 20.25 9.33
CA GLY A 486 10.22 19.09 8.45
C GLY A 486 11.51 19.08 7.66
N ILE A 487 11.82 20.19 6.95
CA ILE A 487 13.04 20.35 6.14
C ILE A 487 14.29 20.08 6.99
N ALA A 488 14.37 20.66 8.17
CA ALA A 488 15.44 20.41 9.13
C ALA A 488 15.58 18.93 9.50
N GLY A 489 14.44 18.23 9.68
CA GLY A 489 14.41 16.80 9.92
C GLY A 489 14.90 15.97 8.73
N GLY A 490 14.63 16.41 7.49
CA GLY A 490 15.13 15.78 6.27
C GLY A 490 16.65 15.94 6.09
N LEU A 491 17.14 17.17 6.30
CA LEU A 491 18.57 17.50 6.31
C LEU A 491 19.30 16.76 7.45
N GLY A 492 18.60 16.50 8.56
CA GLY A 492 19.17 15.85 9.74
C GLY A 492 20.03 16.80 10.58
N VAL A 493 19.68 18.08 10.66
CA VAL A 493 20.41 19.07 11.48
C VAL A 493 20.16 18.85 12.97
N LYS A 494 21.09 19.30 13.82
CA LYS A 494 21.04 19.13 15.27
C LYS A 494 20.15 20.18 15.95
N GLY A 495 19.44 19.74 16.98
CA GLY A 495 18.65 20.61 17.86
C GLY A 495 17.23 20.87 17.38
N ARG A 496 16.44 21.55 18.23
CA ARG A 496 15.05 21.88 17.94
C ARG A 496 14.98 23.13 17.05
N VAL A 497 14.21 23.04 15.97
CA VAL A 497 13.91 24.19 15.10
C VAL A 497 12.66 24.89 15.59
N GLN A 498 12.81 26.17 15.88
CA GLN A 498 11.75 27.09 16.28
C GLN A 498 11.83 28.31 15.38
N SER A 499 10.69 28.97 15.14
CA SER A 499 10.67 30.25 14.40
C SER A 499 11.68 31.20 15.04
N PRO A 500 12.59 31.79 14.25
CA PRO A 500 13.61 32.68 14.77
C PRO A 500 13.00 34.09 14.95
N THR A 501 11.88 34.18 15.67
CA THR A 501 11.06 35.41 15.80
C THR A 501 11.82 36.61 16.37
N PHE A 502 12.93 36.37 17.08
CA PHE A 502 13.77 37.40 17.74
C PHE A 502 15.21 37.44 17.23
N THR A 503 15.56 36.63 16.22
CA THR A 503 16.92 36.54 15.67
C THR A 503 16.80 36.43 14.16
N ILE A 504 17.38 37.35 13.39
CA ILE A 504 17.15 37.38 11.93
C ILE A 504 17.52 36.03 11.27
N VAL A 505 18.64 35.42 11.69
CA VAL A 505 19.10 34.11 11.21
C VAL A 505 19.47 33.21 12.40
N ARG A 506 19.12 31.92 12.32
CA ARG A 506 19.61 30.88 13.22
C ARG A 506 20.39 29.81 12.45
N THR A 507 21.58 29.49 12.95
CA THR A 507 22.43 28.44 12.39
C THR A 507 22.17 27.10 13.07
N HIS A 508 21.86 26.09 12.27
CA HIS A 508 21.68 24.71 12.69
C HIS A 508 22.79 23.84 12.11
N LYS A 509 23.60 23.24 12.99
CA LYS A 509 24.74 22.40 12.60
C LYS A 509 24.27 21.07 11.99
N PRO A 510 25.02 20.51 11.04
CA PRO A 510 24.68 19.21 10.45
C PRO A 510 24.75 18.08 11.49
N GLY A 511 23.94 17.04 11.25
CA GLY A 511 23.92 15.82 12.06
C GLY A 511 25.16 14.93 11.86
N ALA A 512 25.71 14.94 10.65
CA ALA A 512 26.86 14.15 10.19
C ALA A 512 27.83 15.01 9.36
N GLU A 513 29.09 14.59 9.21
CA GLU A 513 30.14 15.36 8.50
C GLU A 513 29.90 15.51 6.99
N ASP A 514 29.16 14.59 6.38
CA ASP A 514 28.85 14.53 4.94
C ASP A 514 27.54 15.21 4.56
N ARG A 515 26.88 15.90 5.51
CA ARG A 515 25.58 16.56 5.30
C ARG A 515 25.66 18.08 5.45
N PRO A 516 24.84 18.83 4.70
CA PRO A 516 24.76 20.27 4.86
C PRO A 516 24.15 20.67 6.20
N GLY A 517 24.60 21.82 6.72
CA GLY A 517 23.90 22.53 7.80
C GLY A 517 22.64 23.24 7.28
N MET A 518 21.97 23.99 8.15
CA MET A 518 20.83 24.82 7.77
C MET A 518 20.90 26.20 8.40
N LEU A 519 20.72 27.25 7.59
CA LEU A 519 20.47 28.61 8.06
C LEU A 519 18.97 28.88 7.98
N HIS A 520 18.31 29.04 9.12
CA HIS A 520 16.88 29.35 9.19
C HIS A 520 16.71 30.85 9.41
N MET A 521 16.14 31.54 8.43
CA MET A 521 15.95 32.99 8.43
C MET A 521 14.47 33.35 8.44
N ASP A 522 14.13 34.42 9.15
CA ASP A 522 12.82 35.08 9.07
C ASP A 522 12.99 36.50 8.50
N ALA A 523 12.72 36.65 7.19
CA ALA A 523 12.92 37.89 6.46
C ALA A 523 11.81 38.93 6.72
N TYR A 524 10.76 38.58 7.48
CA TYR A 524 9.64 39.47 7.78
C TYR A 524 10.07 40.82 8.38
N ARG A 525 11.15 40.84 9.18
CA ARG A 525 11.66 42.06 9.85
C ARG A 525 12.66 42.86 9.03
N LEU A 526 13.28 42.26 8.02
CA LEU A 526 14.12 43.00 7.07
C LEU A 526 13.27 43.95 6.18
N LEU A 527 11.95 43.72 6.13
CA LEU A 527 11.02 44.41 5.23
C LEU A 527 10.29 45.62 5.85
N GLY A 528 10.65 46.07 7.06
CA GLY A 528 10.12 47.30 7.69
C GLY A 528 8.84 47.14 8.52
N ALA A 529 8.48 48.19 9.29
CA ALA A 529 7.46 48.14 10.36
C ALA A 529 5.99 48.19 9.90
N ASP A 530 5.70 48.41 8.62
CA ASP A 530 4.33 48.68 8.13
C ASP A 530 3.52 47.43 7.75
N VAL A 531 3.96 46.23 8.18
CA VAL A 531 3.29 44.96 7.85
C VAL A 531 2.09 44.65 8.78
N SER A 532 1.73 45.55 9.70
CA SER A 532 0.57 45.39 10.59
C SER A 532 -0.79 45.64 9.93
N ASP A 533 -0.84 46.16 8.69
CA ASP A 533 -2.09 46.58 8.03
C ASP A 533 -2.46 45.75 6.77
N GLY A 534 -1.93 44.53 6.63
CA GLY A 534 -2.39 43.59 5.59
C GLY A 534 -1.86 43.84 4.18
N VAL A 535 -0.71 44.51 4.04
CA VAL A 535 0.00 44.69 2.77
C VAL A 535 0.96 43.51 2.50
N GLU A 536 1.09 43.10 1.23
CA GLU A 536 2.08 42.11 0.81
C GLU A 536 3.52 42.54 1.18
N PRO A 537 4.37 41.63 1.68
CA PRO A 537 5.77 41.93 1.98
C PRO A 537 6.52 42.44 0.75
N GLY A 538 7.42 43.43 0.93
CA GLY A 538 8.33 43.88 -0.13
C GLY A 538 7.87 45.10 -0.94
N ARG A 539 6.69 45.68 -0.69
CA ARG A 539 6.21 46.84 -1.47
C ARG A 539 6.85 48.19 -1.08
N HIS A 540 7.48 48.29 0.09
CA HIS A 540 8.02 49.55 0.65
C HIS A 540 9.42 49.43 1.29
N ALA A 541 10.06 48.26 1.25
CA ALA A 541 11.45 48.12 1.71
C ALA A 541 12.41 48.61 0.62
N ASN A 542 13.37 49.46 0.96
CA ASN A 542 14.45 49.81 0.05
C ASN A 542 15.33 48.57 -0.14
N ARG A 543 15.40 48.08 -1.37
CA ARG A 543 16.09 46.83 -1.71
C ARG A 543 17.58 46.86 -1.38
N GLU A 544 18.23 48.01 -1.54
CA GLU A 544 19.66 48.18 -1.21
C GLU A 544 19.92 47.98 0.29
N ASP A 545 19.06 48.55 1.16
CA ASP A 545 19.23 48.43 2.61
C ASP A 545 19.07 46.98 3.12
N VAL A 546 18.26 46.17 2.41
CA VAL A 546 18.05 44.75 2.75
C VAL A 546 19.26 43.91 2.32
N LEU A 547 19.83 44.18 1.15
CA LEU A 547 21.04 43.51 0.67
C LEU A 547 22.24 43.86 1.55
N ASP A 548 22.42 45.13 1.93
CA ASP A 548 23.45 45.57 2.88
C ASP A 548 23.33 44.86 4.23
N ALA A 549 22.10 44.63 4.72
CA ALA A 549 21.87 43.92 5.96
C ALA A 549 22.20 42.41 5.86
N LEU A 550 21.98 41.80 4.69
CA LEU A 550 22.35 40.40 4.44
C LEU A 550 23.87 40.25 4.29
N GLU A 551 24.54 41.18 3.59
CA GLU A 551 26.01 41.22 3.51
C GLU A 551 26.65 41.38 4.90
N ALA A 552 26.09 42.24 5.76
CA ALA A 552 26.57 42.42 7.13
C ALA A 552 26.42 41.16 8.01
N LEU A 553 25.57 40.21 7.62
CA LEU A 553 25.36 38.94 8.30
C LEU A 553 26.26 37.81 7.79
N ASP A 554 27.10 38.06 6.78
CA ASP A 554 28.06 37.12 6.18
C ASP A 554 27.43 35.78 5.75
N ILE A 555 26.16 35.83 5.30
CA ILE A 555 25.36 34.65 4.96
C ILE A 555 25.95 33.89 3.77
N ASP A 556 26.56 34.62 2.83
CA ASP A 556 27.12 34.06 1.61
C ASP A 556 28.34 33.16 1.86
N ALA A 557 29.10 33.42 2.93
CA ALA A 557 30.27 32.62 3.29
C ALA A 557 29.90 31.19 3.76
N ASP A 558 28.66 30.96 4.18
CA ASP A 558 28.17 29.68 4.70
C ASP A 558 27.37 28.85 3.67
N LEU A 559 27.05 29.41 2.49
CA LEU A 559 26.28 28.75 1.42
C LEU A 559 26.93 27.45 0.95
N ASP A 560 28.25 27.39 0.85
CA ASP A 560 28.99 26.21 0.40
C ASP A 560 28.81 24.98 1.31
N ARG A 561 28.28 25.18 2.53
CA ARG A 561 28.15 24.12 3.54
C ARG A 561 26.74 24.01 4.14
N ALA A 562 25.80 24.85 3.72
CA ALA A 562 24.47 24.89 4.30
C ALA A 562 23.37 25.10 3.25
N VAL A 563 22.15 24.76 3.65
CA VAL A 563 20.91 25.15 2.97
C VAL A 563 20.32 26.35 3.70
N ILE A 564 19.93 27.38 2.94
CA ILE A 564 19.22 28.52 3.51
C ILE A 564 17.72 28.26 3.41
N VAL A 565 16.99 28.37 4.51
CA VAL A 565 15.52 28.32 4.53
C VAL A 565 15.00 29.66 5.04
N ALA A 566 14.40 30.42 4.14
CA ALA A 566 13.95 31.79 4.38
C ALA A 566 12.42 31.87 4.43
N GLU A 567 11.87 32.13 5.62
CA GLU A 567 10.47 32.51 5.77
C GLU A 567 10.28 33.95 5.27
N TRP A 568 9.28 34.18 4.41
CA TRP A 568 9.01 35.48 3.78
C TRP A 568 10.13 36.00 2.88
N GLY A 569 10.93 35.10 2.29
CA GLY A 569 12.13 35.45 1.54
C GLY A 569 11.91 35.93 0.10
N ARG A 570 10.67 35.94 -0.42
CA ARG A 570 10.41 36.26 -1.84
C ARG A 570 10.75 37.73 -2.14
N GLY A 571 11.57 37.94 -3.16
CA GLY A 571 12.12 39.24 -3.56
C GLY A 571 13.32 39.72 -2.72
N VAL A 572 13.88 38.86 -1.86
CA VAL A 572 14.92 39.23 -0.88
C VAL A 572 16.14 38.31 -0.97
N VAL A 573 15.96 36.99 -1.07
CA VAL A 573 17.08 36.03 -0.95
C VAL A 573 17.31 35.15 -2.16
N GLU A 574 16.51 35.30 -3.22
CA GLU A 574 16.72 34.55 -4.46
C GLU A 574 18.07 34.87 -5.12
N GLU A 575 18.65 36.04 -4.85
CA GLU A 575 19.93 36.45 -5.42
C GLU A 575 21.14 35.81 -4.72
N LEU A 576 20.94 35.16 -3.55
CA LEU A 576 22.02 34.50 -2.81
C LEU A 576 22.50 33.21 -3.51
N SER A 577 21.70 32.61 -4.39
CA SER A 577 22.09 31.37 -5.07
C SER A 577 21.45 31.21 -6.44
N ASN A 578 22.14 30.52 -7.34
CA ASN A 578 21.59 30.05 -8.63
C ASN A 578 20.77 28.76 -8.49
N LYS A 579 20.56 28.25 -7.26
CA LYS A 579 19.72 27.07 -6.95
C LYS A 579 18.64 27.49 -5.96
N VAL A 580 17.50 27.96 -6.48
CA VAL A 580 16.41 28.46 -5.63
C VAL A 580 15.21 27.54 -5.72
N LEU A 581 14.68 27.12 -4.57
CA LEU A 581 13.41 26.40 -4.46
C LEU A 581 12.38 27.36 -3.86
N ASP A 582 11.48 27.89 -4.68
CA ASP A 582 10.37 28.73 -4.23
C ASP A 582 9.21 27.82 -3.80
N ILE A 583 8.73 27.99 -2.56
CA ILE A 583 7.64 27.23 -1.98
C ILE A 583 6.54 28.18 -1.52
N GLU A 584 5.33 27.96 -2.02
CA GLU A 584 4.14 28.73 -1.69
C GLU A 584 3.14 27.88 -0.90
N ILE A 585 2.66 28.42 0.23
CA ILE A 585 1.70 27.75 1.11
C ILE A 585 0.39 28.52 1.10
N ASP A 586 -0.61 27.95 0.42
CA ASP A 586 -1.98 28.45 0.39
C ASP A 586 -2.84 27.86 1.49
N ARG A 587 -3.86 28.62 1.89
CA ARG A 587 -4.90 28.17 2.83
C ARG A 587 -6.25 28.15 2.13
N ALA A 588 -6.82 26.95 1.97
CA ALA A 588 -8.15 26.72 1.41
C ALA A 588 -9.05 26.12 2.51
N GLY A 589 -9.66 26.97 3.34
CA GLY A 589 -10.45 26.52 4.49
C GLY A 589 -9.59 25.92 5.60
N ASP A 590 -9.87 24.68 5.97
CA ASP A 590 -9.10 23.89 6.94
C ASP A 590 -7.89 23.17 6.31
N GLU A 591 -7.85 23.10 4.98
CA GLU A 591 -6.75 22.49 4.23
C GLU A 591 -5.68 23.52 3.85
N ARG A 592 -4.45 23.03 3.73
CA ARG A 592 -3.30 23.79 3.23
C ARG A 592 -2.78 23.13 1.97
N ILE A 593 -2.34 23.93 1.01
CA ILE A 593 -1.73 23.44 -0.23
C ILE A 593 -0.32 24.01 -0.28
N VAL A 594 0.69 23.14 -0.34
CA VAL A 594 2.10 23.50 -0.49
C VAL A 594 2.47 23.28 -1.94
N ARG A 595 2.92 24.31 -2.65
CA ARG A 595 3.44 24.22 -4.02
C ARG A 595 4.92 24.56 -4.02
N TRP A 596 5.72 23.93 -4.87
CA TRP A 596 7.13 24.25 -5.02
C TRP A 596 7.55 24.30 -6.49
N GLU A 597 8.54 25.14 -6.79
CA GLU A 597 9.12 25.33 -8.11
C GLU A 597 10.62 25.66 -7.97
N TRP A 598 11.44 24.99 -8.77
CA TRP A 598 12.86 25.30 -8.90
C TRP A 598 13.06 26.48 -9.87
N ARG A 599 13.91 27.43 -9.49
CA ARG A 599 14.34 28.57 -10.31
C ARG A 599 15.84 28.53 -10.60
#